data_AF-A0A6M3IXC8-F1
#
_entry.id   AF-A0A6M3IXC8-F1
#
_cell.length_a   1.000
_cell.length_b   1.000
_cell.length_c   1.000
_cell.angle_alpha   90.00
_cell.angle_beta   90.00
_cell.angle_gamma   90.00
#
_symmetry.space_group_name_H-M   'P 1'
#
loop_
_entity.id
_entity.type
_entity.pdbx_description
1 polymer ?
#
loop_
_entity_poly.entity_id
_entity_poly.type
_entity_poly.pdbx_seq_one_letter_code
_entity_poly.pdbx_strand_id
1 'polypeptide(L)'
;MPSERWTKGLIAVTTASQTVIGTASCDWKNQLAAGHVIKVDDDNENTYKIATVLTASRLLLSANYDGNRGSLVFYPGASGDDASFGSANDVWGGGSNPFFTPNGYTIFMGYADGTYKRYGIIIRFPEVKIDKGVTISSAFIRFKASANYSADTIRQKIHFNEVDDAIAPTNTAEAFALENTVDAGIDWDFTTDWVTDSTYDTIDISAGLQAIFDRPGWAYGQAVMAVIVDDGSDGWNRLRQFYAFDSAGGINKAELHVELAAGTGLSYIASRSFTTNRGYWRPLQGDSDWAEIISQETIDKIDTDIQDLSASINTITASANPRFTAFQLNLINANASIDDLSANININASEIIPLQSNIVNLNASLPNLSASTNINASEIIALQTNMINANASIANLSASININASEINALIAIHTNINASIANLSASININASNIIAIIAGNASLDGTAKQSFGIKTDGYCGRLKTTNLSSSRELELPDISESLTSMAVTNYVAAPAITASIVGNASISGQLTGFKKFYTVLGTPFAVPYWSLG
;
A
#
# COMPACT_ATOMS: atom_id res chain seq x y z
N MET A 1 79.15 -19.59 52.13
CA MET A 1 77.95 -19.02 52.80
C MET A 1 77.77 -17.59 52.33
N PRO A 2 76.55 -17.04 52.13
CA PRO A 2 75.24 -17.67 52.04
C PRO A 2 74.53 -17.44 50.67
N SER A 3 73.46 -18.21 50.48
CA SER A 3 72.45 -18.22 49.41
C SER A 3 71.92 -16.86 48.97
N GLU A 4 71.74 -16.69 47.65
CA GLU A 4 70.90 -15.65 47.06
C GLU A 4 69.49 -15.71 47.67
N ARG A 5 69.16 -14.71 48.49
CA ARG A 5 67.80 -14.46 48.98
C ARG A 5 67.13 -13.51 47.99
N TRP A 6 66.12 -13.99 47.28
CA TRP A 6 65.15 -13.10 46.64
C TRP A 6 64.23 -12.55 47.72
N THR A 7 64.14 -11.22 47.82
CA THR A 7 63.13 -10.56 48.66
C THR A 7 62.12 -9.86 47.77
N LYS A 8 60.88 -10.33 47.81
CA LYS A 8 59.72 -9.67 47.20
C LYS A 8 59.29 -8.54 48.14
N GLY A 9 59.29 -7.30 47.67
CA GLY A 9 58.86 -6.13 48.45
C GLY A 9 57.62 -5.48 47.82
N LEU A 10 56.61 -5.18 48.63
CA LEU A 10 55.52 -4.28 48.27
C LEU A 10 56.02 -2.82 48.41
N ILE A 11 55.76 -1.98 47.41
CA ILE A 11 56.00 -0.54 47.49
C ILE A 11 54.70 0.12 47.98
N ALA A 12 54.75 0.71 49.17
CA ALA A 12 53.69 1.58 49.66
C ALA A 12 54.04 3.02 49.27
N VAL A 13 53.23 3.61 48.39
CA VAL A 13 53.35 5.02 48.01
C VAL A 13 52.42 5.82 48.91
N THR A 14 53.00 6.59 49.84
CA THR A 14 52.27 7.62 50.57
C THR A 14 52.53 8.97 49.94
N THR A 15 51.42 9.64 49.60
CA THR A 15 51.33 10.98 49.03
C THR A 15 51.99 12.03 49.93
N ALA A 16 53.10 12.61 49.47
CA ALA A 16 53.45 14.03 49.53
C ALA A 16 54.95 14.24 49.26
N SER A 17 55.23 14.72 48.06
CA SER A 17 56.23 15.77 47.80
C SER A 17 57.73 15.49 48.00
N GLN A 18 58.21 14.25 48.11
CA GLN A 18 59.64 13.95 47.85
C GLN A 18 59.87 12.45 47.66
N THR A 19 60.29 12.03 46.45
CA THR A 19 60.79 10.67 46.22
C THR A 19 62.25 10.61 46.63
N VAL A 20 62.52 10.08 47.83
CA VAL A 20 63.86 9.64 48.23
C VAL A 20 63.97 8.17 47.83
N ILE A 21 64.83 7.87 46.86
CA ILE A 21 65.22 6.49 46.56
C ILE A 21 66.27 6.07 47.60
N GLY A 22 65.98 4.99 48.34
CA GLY A 22 66.95 4.26 49.16
C GLY A 22 66.74 4.35 50.67
N THR A 23 66.66 3.18 51.31
CA THR A 23 67.03 3.02 52.71
C THR A 23 68.53 3.28 52.86
N ALA A 24 68.95 3.79 54.02
CA ALA A 24 70.23 4.43 54.28
C ALA A 24 71.51 3.56 54.21
N SER A 25 71.59 2.52 53.37
CA SER A 25 72.77 1.63 53.36
C SER A 25 73.20 1.04 52.00
N CYS A 26 72.89 1.65 50.87
CA CYS A 26 73.40 1.14 49.59
C CYS A 26 74.12 2.22 48.76
N ASP A 27 75.36 1.89 48.42
CA ASP A 27 76.42 2.68 47.83
C ASP A 27 76.24 2.84 46.30
N TRP A 28 75.02 3.20 45.85
CA TRP A 28 74.72 3.39 44.43
C TRP A 28 74.94 4.85 43.96
N LYS A 29 75.19 5.77 44.90
CA LYS A 29 75.34 7.22 44.61
C LYS A 29 76.57 7.56 43.77
N ASN A 30 77.55 6.67 43.65
CA ASN A 30 78.78 6.91 42.90
C ASN A 30 78.74 6.43 41.44
N GLN A 31 77.62 5.87 40.95
CA GLN A 31 77.50 5.32 39.59
C GLN A 31 76.59 6.11 38.64
N LEU A 32 75.96 7.19 39.09
CA LEU A 32 75.13 8.03 38.22
C LEU A 32 75.82 9.36 37.96
N ALA A 33 76.39 9.52 36.77
CA ALA A 33 76.86 10.81 36.29
C ALA A 33 75.68 11.80 36.25
N ALA A 34 75.94 13.05 36.64
CA ALA A 34 74.94 14.12 36.68
C ALA A 34 74.29 14.33 35.31
N GLY A 35 72.95 14.25 35.24
CA GLY A 35 72.20 14.56 34.02
C GLY A 35 70.85 13.86 33.83
N HIS A 36 70.50 12.84 34.63
CA HIS A 36 69.25 12.10 34.41
C HIS A 36 68.11 12.62 35.30
N VAL A 37 67.14 13.31 34.69
CA VAL A 37 65.84 13.65 35.29
C VAL A 37 64.79 12.77 34.62
N ILE A 38 64.11 11.92 35.39
CA ILE A 38 62.93 11.18 34.93
C ILE A 38 61.71 11.96 35.43
N LYS A 39 60.90 12.48 34.51
CA LYS A 39 59.55 12.94 34.82
C LYS A 39 58.58 11.80 34.51
N VAL A 40 57.80 11.42 35.50
CA VAL A 40 56.62 10.58 35.33
C VAL A 40 55.46 11.55 35.25
N ASP A 41 54.74 11.54 34.12
CA ASP A 41 53.47 12.25 33.98
C ASP A 41 52.40 11.44 34.74
N ASP A 42 51.60 12.13 35.53
CA ASP A 42 50.57 11.56 36.40
C ASP A 42 49.25 12.20 36.00
N ASP A 43 48.72 11.78 34.86
CA ASP A 43 47.40 12.19 34.34
C ASP A 43 46.28 11.17 34.68
N ASN A 44 46.55 10.26 35.63
CA ASN A 44 45.54 9.41 36.27
C ASN A 44 44.85 8.40 35.30
N GLU A 45 45.47 8.10 34.16
CA GLU A 45 45.14 6.95 33.32
C GLU A 45 46.12 5.79 33.60
N ASN A 46 45.64 4.54 33.59
CA ASN A 46 46.44 3.34 33.89
C ASN A 46 47.48 2.98 32.79
N THR A 47 48.04 3.97 32.10
CA THR A 47 49.02 3.80 31.01
C THR A 47 50.16 4.78 31.14
N TYR A 48 51.34 4.29 31.53
CA TYR A 48 52.58 5.07 31.51
C TYR A 48 53.02 5.32 30.06
N LYS A 49 53.03 6.58 29.59
CA LYS A 49 53.71 6.96 28.34
C LYS A 49 55.10 7.51 28.65
N ILE A 50 56.13 6.88 28.09
CA ILE A 50 57.51 7.39 28.15
C ILE A 50 57.64 8.50 27.11
N ALA A 51 57.72 9.75 27.56
CA ALA A 51 58.04 10.88 26.71
C ALA A 51 59.56 10.90 26.42
N THR A 52 59.90 10.55 25.18
CA THR A 52 61.16 10.82 24.47
C THR A 52 62.44 10.20 25.04
N VAL A 53 62.88 9.09 24.44
CA VAL A 53 64.22 8.51 24.66
C VAL A 53 65.22 9.22 23.74
N LEU A 54 66.02 10.13 24.30
CA LEU A 54 67.23 10.64 23.66
C LEU A 54 68.32 9.57 23.72
N THR A 55 68.50 8.91 22.57
CA THR A 55 69.67 8.11 22.18
C THR A 55 70.00 6.89 23.04
N ALA A 56 69.38 5.76 22.73
CA ALA A 56 70.05 4.46 22.67
C ALA A 56 69.24 3.49 21.80
N SER A 57 69.95 2.76 20.93
CA SER A 57 69.42 1.78 20.00
C SER A 57 68.61 0.70 20.71
N ARG A 58 67.32 0.62 20.36
CA ARG A 58 66.35 -0.43 20.69
C ARG A 58 66.02 -0.58 22.17
N LEU A 59 65.09 0.26 22.64
CA LEU A 59 64.12 -0.13 23.65
C LEU A 59 63.00 -0.90 22.93
N LEU A 60 63.13 -2.24 22.83
CA LEU A 60 61.96 -3.07 22.55
C LEU A 60 61.14 -3.09 23.85
N LEU A 61 60.20 -2.16 23.95
CA LEU A 61 59.02 -2.38 24.78
C LEU A 61 58.27 -3.55 24.15
N SER A 62 58.63 -4.79 24.50
CA SER A 62 57.58 -5.79 24.61
C SER A 62 56.71 -5.29 25.76
N ALA A 63 55.70 -4.50 25.43
CA ALA A 63 54.56 -4.37 26.32
C ALA A 63 54.21 -5.79 26.71
N ASN A 64 54.19 -6.07 28.01
CA ASN A 64 53.63 -7.26 28.58
C ASN A 64 52.37 -7.65 27.78
N TYR A 65 52.49 -8.63 26.90
CA TYR A 65 51.42 -9.61 26.79
C TYR A 65 51.62 -10.48 28.02
N ASP A 66 51.29 -9.91 29.18
CA ASP A 66 51.06 -10.70 30.38
C ASP A 66 50.08 -11.78 29.91
N GLY A 67 50.39 -13.04 30.22
CA GLY A 67 49.57 -14.21 29.91
C GLY A 67 48.22 -14.21 30.64
N ASN A 68 47.59 -13.04 30.78
CA ASN A 68 46.19 -12.89 31.02
C ASN A 68 45.47 -13.39 29.78
N ARG A 69 44.69 -14.45 29.98
CA ARG A 69 43.56 -14.81 29.15
C ARG A 69 42.76 -13.54 28.92
N GLY A 70 42.86 -12.97 27.73
CA GLY A 70 42.16 -11.72 27.41
C GLY A 70 40.68 -12.04 27.37
N SER A 71 39.98 -11.83 28.49
CA SER A 71 38.53 -11.84 28.54
C SER A 71 38.03 -10.55 27.90
N LEU A 72 37.32 -10.68 26.80
CA LEU A 72 36.77 -9.56 26.03
C LEU A 72 35.26 -9.67 26.02
N VAL A 73 34.58 -8.52 26.15
CA VAL A 73 33.12 -8.45 26.11
C VAL A 73 32.71 -7.43 25.07
N PHE A 74 31.87 -7.86 24.12
CA PHE A 74 31.32 -7.03 23.06
C PHE A 74 29.81 -6.90 23.20
N TYR A 75 29.25 -5.84 22.62
CA TYR A 75 27.84 -5.50 22.76
C TYR A 75 27.27 -5.03 21.42
N PRO A 76 25.94 -5.14 21.23
CA PRO A 76 25.24 -4.35 20.22
C PRO A 76 25.52 -2.86 20.41
N GLY A 77 25.71 -2.14 19.29
CA GLY A 77 26.17 -0.74 19.29
C GLY A 77 25.11 0.27 18.89
N ALA A 78 24.05 -0.15 18.20
CA ALA A 78 22.98 0.71 17.72
C ALA A 78 21.61 0.01 17.73
N SER A 79 20.54 0.81 17.64
CA SER A 79 19.18 0.29 17.38
C SER A 79 19.17 -0.45 16.04
N GLY A 80 18.58 -1.64 16.01
CA GLY A 80 18.62 -2.54 14.85
C GLY A 80 19.80 -3.52 14.82
N ASP A 81 20.79 -3.41 15.71
CA ASP A 81 21.81 -4.45 15.86
C ASP A 81 21.25 -5.73 16.48
N ASP A 82 20.04 -5.71 17.04
CA ASP A 82 19.37 -6.89 17.54
C ASP A 82 17.88 -6.94 17.13
N ALA A 83 17.47 -8.06 16.53
CA ALA A 83 16.12 -8.18 15.96
C ALA A 83 15.56 -9.58 16.14
N SER A 84 14.23 -9.67 16.26
CA SER A 84 13.50 -10.92 16.00
C SER A 84 13.02 -10.97 14.56
N PHE A 85 13.06 -12.15 13.96
CA PHE A 85 12.55 -12.42 12.63
C PHE A 85 11.88 -13.80 12.57
N GLY A 86 11.07 -14.03 11.55
CA GLY A 86 10.41 -15.32 11.36
C GLY A 86 9.23 -15.25 10.42
N SER A 87 8.55 -16.38 10.27
CA SER A 87 7.33 -16.50 9.47
C SER A 87 6.37 -17.51 10.08
N ALA A 88 5.16 -17.63 9.51
CA ALA A 88 4.24 -18.69 9.88
C ALA A 88 4.83 -20.05 9.47
N ASN A 89 5.00 -20.92 10.46
CA ASN A 89 5.44 -22.32 10.36
C ASN A 89 6.93 -22.57 10.05
N ASP A 90 7.75 -21.54 9.82
CA ASP A 90 9.18 -21.74 9.50
C ASP A 90 10.07 -20.53 9.87
N VAL A 91 11.30 -20.81 10.34
CA VAL A 91 12.37 -19.84 10.65
C VAL A 91 13.42 -19.77 9.54
N TRP A 92 13.36 -20.65 8.54
CA TRP A 92 14.37 -20.70 7.47
C TRP A 92 13.80 -20.62 6.05
N GLY A 93 12.52 -20.90 5.87
CA GLY A 93 11.78 -20.66 4.63
C GLY A 93 10.80 -19.52 4.82
N GLY A 94 10.83 -18.52 3.93
CA GLY A 94 9.92 -17.37 3.93
C GLY A 94 8.44 -17.78 3.77
N GLY A 95 7.86 -18.30 4.84
CA GLY A 95 6.48 -18.73 4.94
C GLY A 95 5.52 -17.55 4.91
N SER A 96 4.23 -17.87 5.04
CA SER A 96 3.17 -16.87 5.07
C SER A 96 3.37 -15.91 6.26
N ASN A 97 3.03 -14.63 6.09
CA ASN A 97 3.06 -13.62 7.16
C ASN A 97 4.46 -13.42 7.82
N PRO A 98 5.50 -13.07 7.04
CA PRO A 98 6.84 -12.79 7.58
C PRO A 98 6.82 -11.57 8.50
N PHE A 99 7.66 -11.59 9.54
CA PHE A 99 7.86 -10.45 10.43
C PHE A 99 9.35 -10.17 10.64
N PHE A 100 9.68 -8.91 10.92
CA PHE A 100 11.00 -8.45 11.31
C PHE A 100 10.83 -7.29 12.29
N THR A 101 11.46 -7.38 13.45
CA THR A 101 11.32 -6.38 14.52
C THR A 101 12.71 -5.97 15.04
N PRO A 102 13.36 -4.99 14.38
CA PRO A 102 14.74 -4.56 14.70
C PRO A 102 14.84 -3.55 15.85
N ASN A 103 13.75 -2.86 16.20
CA ASN A 103 13.77 -1.78 17.19
C ASN A 103 12.82 -2.07 18.36
N GLY A 104 12.72 -3.35 18.75
CA GLY A 104 11.85 -3.76 19.85
C GLY A 104 12.51 -3.50 21.20
N TYR A 105 11.74 -3.26 22.26
CA TYR A 105 12.28 -3.26 23.63
C TYR A 105 12.63 -4.66 24.14
N THR A 106 12.12 -5.70 23.48
CA THR A 106 12.35 -7.09 23.85
C THR A 106 12.39 -7.94 22.59
N ILE A 107 13.20 -8.98 22.65
CA ILE A 107 13.41 -9.92 21.56
C ILE A 107 12.90 -11.29 22.00
N PHE A 108 12.21 -11.97 21.08
CA PHE A 108 11.68 -13.32 21.26
C PHE A 108 12.52 -14.31 20.47
N MET A 109 12.78 -15.49 21.04
CA MET A 109 13.37 -16.65 20.36
C MET A 109 12.59 -17.92 20.69
N GLY A 110 12.61 -18.91 19.79
CA GLY A 110 11.86 -20.17 19.96
C GLY A 110 10.47 -20.14 19.33
N TYR A 111 9.56 -20.97 19.81
CA TYR A 111 8.28 -21.25 19.16
C TYR A 111 7.08 -20.79 19.98
N ALA A 112 6.36 -19.78 19.51
CA ALA A 112 5.28 -19.19 20.30
C ALA A 112 3.92 -19.84 20.09
N ASP A 113 3.44 -20.00 18.85
CA ASP A 113 2.03 -20.34 18.64
C ASP A 113 1.69 -21.05 17.34
N GLY A 114 0.47 -21.65 17.40
CA GLY A 114 -0.27 -22.53 16.48
C GLY A 114 -0.06 -22.37 15.00
N THR A 115 0.14 -21.10 14.70
CA THR A 115 -0.51 -20.51 13.57
C THR A 115 0.44 -19.52 12.93
N TYR A 116 1.39 -18.91 13.69
CA TYR A 116 2.15 -17.79 13.13
C TYR A 116 3.60 -17.60 13.54
N LYS A 117 4.19 -18.20 14.60
CA LYS A 117 5.50 -17.67 15.05
C LYS A 117 6.51 -18.67 15.60
N ARG A 118 7.38 -19.17 14.73
CA ARG A 118 8.73 -19.52 15.16
C ARG A 118 9.63 -18.28 15.02
N TYR A 119 10.40 -18.00 16.04
CA TYR A 119 11.22 -16.81 16.18
C TYR A 119 12.70 -17.18 16.02
N GLY A 120 13.31 -16.63 14.98
CA GLY A 120 14.75 -16.45 14.89
C GLY A 120 15.15 -15.08 15.42
N ILE A 121 16.41 -14.95 15.79
CA ILE A 121 17.00 -13.71 16.28
C ILE A 121 18.34 -13.45 15.59
N ILE A 122 18.63 -12.18 15.37
CA ILE A 122 19.95 -11.70 14.99
C ILE A 122 20.48 -10.79 16.08
N ILE A 123 21.78 -10.88 16.35
CA ILE A 123 22.50 -10.02 17.29
C ILE A 123 23.86 -9.70 16.71
N ARG A 124 24.05 -8.45 16.36
CA ARG A 124 25.26 -7.90 15.79
C ARG A 124 26.09 -7.21 16.87
N PHE A 125 27.37 -7.51 16.88
CA PHE A 125 28.39 -6.96 17.76
C PHE A 125 29.37 -6.16 16.88
N PRO A 126 29.23 -4.83 16.76
CA PRO A 126 30.19 -3.99 16.05
C PRO A 126 31.50 -3.81 16.83
N GLU A 127 32.53 -3.30 16.15
CA GLU A 127 33.82 -2.93 16.73
C GLU A 127 34.51 -4.08 17.50
N VAL A 128 34.53 -5.29 16.92
CA VAL A 128 35.18 -6.44 17.57
C VAL A 128 36.71 -6.31 17.50
N LYS A 129 37.31 -6.00 18.65
CA LYS A 129 38.74 -5.74 18.83
C LYS A 129 39.56 -7.03 18.99
N ILE A 130 39.41 -7.95 18.04
CA ILE A 130 40.17 -9.22 17.98
C ILE A 130 40.89 -9.31 16.64
N ASP A 131 42.19 -9.55 16.69
CA ASP A 131 43.02 -9.72 15.50
C ASP A 131 42.71 -11.03 14.78
N LYS A 132 42.93 -11.03 13.47
CA LYS A 132 42.82 -12.21 12.61
C LYS A 132 43.72 -13.36 13.07
N GLY A 133 43.18 -14.57 13.04
CA GLY A 133 43.92 -15.80 13.36
C GLY A 133 44.27 -15.97 14.84
N VAL A 134 43.73 -15.13 15.72
CA VAL A 134 43.82 -15.35 17.16
C VAL A 134 43.02 -16.60 17.53
N THR A 135 43.60 -17.45 18.38
CA THR A 135 42.92 -18.65 18.88
C THR A 135 41.98 -18.31 20.03
N ILE A 136 40.70 -18.63 19.87
CA ILE A 136 39.67 -18.51 20.89
C ILE A 136 39.68 -19.78 21.75
N SER A 137 39.65 -19.60 23.08
CA SER A 137 39.60 -20.70 24.05
C SER A 137 38.18 -21.02 24.53
N SER A 138 37.31 -20.02 24.67
CA SER A 138 35.86 -20.18 24.85
C SER A 138 35.14 -18.92 24.43
N ALA A 139 33.90 -19.02 23.97
CA ALA A 139 33.03 -17.87 23.78
C ALA A 139 31.58 -18.22 24.13
N PHE A 140 30.79 -17.26 24.58
CA PHE A 140 29.34 -17.43 24.79
C PHE A 140 28.61 -16.08 24.68
N ILE A 141 27.32 -16.12 24.35
CA ILE A 141 26.44 -14.96 24.42
C ILE A 141 25.65 -15.03 25.71
N ARG A 142 25.64 -13.92 26.46
CA ARG A 142 24.83 -13.74 27.66
C ARG A 142 23.58 -12.92 27.35
N PHE A 143 22.44 -13.46 27.73
CA PHE A 143 21.13 -12.83 27.64
C PHE A 143 20.61 -12.44 29.02
N LYS A 144 19.82 -11.36 29.10
CA LYS A 144 19.04 -11.03 30.29
C LYS A 144 17.54 -11.16 30.02
N ALA A 145 16.89 -12.06 30.74
CA ALA A 145 15.47 -12.37 30.55
C ALA A 145 14.59 -11.17 30.92
N SER A 146 13.59 -10.86 30.08
CA SER A 146 12.64 -9.76 30.32
C SER A 146 11.30 -10.23 30.88
N ALA A 147 11.05 -11.54 30.89
CA ALA A 147 9.84 -12.14 31.43
C ALA A 147 10.10 -13.55 31.97
N ASN A 148 9.20 -14.02 32.83
CA ASN A 148 9.24 -15.38 33.37
C ASN A 148 8.71 -16.39 32.34
N TYR A 149 9.45 -17.47 32.08
CA TYR A 149 9.02 -18.59 31.25
C TYR A 149 9.39 -19.93 31.90
N SER A 150 8.49 -20.90 31.80
CA SER A 150 8.64 -22.25 32.37
C SER A 150 9.69 -23.11 31.66
N ALA A 151 10.22 -24.07 32.40
CA ALA A 151 11.12 -25.14 32.01
C ALA A 151 10.44 -26.03 30.96
N ASP A 152 10.71 -25.69 29.72
CA ASP A 152 10.16 -26.32 28.54
C ASP A 152 11.34 -26.62 27.61
N THR A 153 11.30 -27.73 26.88
CA THR A 153 12.36 -28.06 25.92
C THR A 153 12.29 -27.08 24.76
N ILE A 154 13.29 -26.19 24.72
CA ILE A 154 13.52 -25.27 23.61
C ILE A 154 14.75 -25.77 22.89
N ARG A 155 14.60 -25.92 21.57
CA ARG A 155 15.67 -26.32 20.67
C ARG A 155 16.05 -25.12 19.82
N GLN A 156 17.30 -24.69 19.98
CA GLN A 156 17.85 -23.58 19.24
C GLN A 156 19.13 -24.01 18.56
N LYS A 157 19.42 -23.34 17.47
CA LYS A 157 20.65 -23.52 16.73
C LYS A 157 21.31 -22.17 16.54
N ILE A 158 22.59 -22.10 16.89
CA ILE A 158 23.38 -20.89 16.81
C ILE A 158 24.27 -20.95 15.57
N HIS A 159 24.23 -19.89 14.78
CA HIS A 159 25.07 -19.64 13.64
C HIS A 159 25.74 -18.27 13.76
N PHE A 160 26.73 -18.01 12.92
CA PHE A 160 27.22 -16.66 12.68
C PHE A 160 27.07 -16.31 11.21
N ASN A 161 26.85 -15.03 10.89
CA ASN A 161 26.81 -14.59 9.50
C ASN A 161 28.20 -14.72 8.85
N GLU A 162 28.31 -15.48 7.77
CA GLU A 162 29.55 -15.87 7.10
C GLU A 162 30.14 -14.76 6.21
N VAL A 163 30.39 -13.60 6.79
CA VAL A 163 30.98 -12.43 6.13
C VAL A 163 32.07 -11.82 6.99
N ASP A 164 32.95 -11.02 6.39
CA ASP A 164 34.08 -10.42 7.11
C ASP A 164 33.63 -9.25 8.01
N ASP A 165 32.67 -8.45 7.55
CA ASP A 165 32.08 -7.36 8.33
C ASP A 165 30.55 -7.43 8.24
N ALA A 166 29.91 -7.91 9.31
CA ALA A 166 28.48 -8.17 9.30
C ALA A 166 27.68 -6.85 9.25
N ILE A 167 26.62 -6.84 8.43
CA ILE A 167 25.66 -5.73 8.31
C ILE A 167 24.33 -6.21 8.88
N ALA A 168 23.71 -5.40 9.76
CA ALA A 168 22.42 -5.72 10.33
C ALA A 168 21.33 -5.75 9.23
N PRO A 169 20.52 -6.82 9.14
CA PRO A 169 19.38 -6.86 8.25
C PRO A 169 18.37 -5.75 8.57
N THR A 170 17.67 -5.25 7.55
CA THR A 170 16.62 -4.23 7.71
C THR A 170 15.22 -4.78 7.52
N ASN A 171 15.10 -6.01 7.01
CA ASN A 171 13.83 -6.67 6.73
C ASN A 171 13.96 -8.20 6.80
N THR A 172 12.82 -8.89 6.78
CA THR A 172 12.78 -10.35 6.90
C THR A 172 13.49 -11.07 5.75
N ALA A 173 13.43 -10.52 4.53
CA ALA A 173 14.05 -11.16 3.36
C ALA A 173 15.58 -11.16 3.47
N GLU A 174 16.16 -10.05 3.93
CA GLU A 174 17.60 -9.97 4.23
C GLU A 174 18.01 -10.93 5.36
N ALA A 175 17.21 -11.02 6.44
CA ALA A 175 17.51 -11.91 7.55
C ALA A 175 17.53 -13.40 7.13
N PHE A 176 16.58 -13.84 6.29
CA PHE A 176 16.57 -15.21 5.76
C PHE A 176 17.62 -15.46 4.66
N ALA A 177 18.14 -14.42 4.03
CA ALA A 177 19.14 -14.53 2.97
C ALA A 177 20.59 -14.53 3.51
N LEU A 178 20.78 -14.41 4.83
CA LEU A 178 22.10 -14.46 5.44
C LEU A 178 22.77 -15.81 5.17
N GLU A 179 23.99 -15.76 4.63
CA GLU A 179 24.89 -16.91 4.62
C GLU A 179 25.41 -17.13 6.03
N ASN A 180 25.39 -18.38 6.51
CA ASN A 180 25.67 -18.72 7.90
C ASN A 180 26.82 -19.70 7.99
N THR A 181 27.71 -19.49 8.95
CA THR A 181 28.81 -20.40 9.22
C THR A 181 28.28 -21.74 9.67
N VAL A 182 28.95 -22.80 9.20
CA VAL A 182 28.69 -24.20 9.54
C VAL A 182 27.25 -24.59 9.18
N ASP A 183 27.05 -25.25 8.03
CA ASP A 183 25.72 -25.68 7.53
C ASP A 183 24.85 -26.39 8.58
N ALA A 184 25.46 -27.05 9.58
CA ALA A 184 24.75 -27.76 10.65
C ALA A 184 24.43 -26.91 11.89
N GLY A 185 25.01 -25.72 12.06
CA GLY A 185 24.92 -24.86 13.25
C GLY A 185 25.48 -25.48 14.54
N ILE A 186 25.44 -24.71 15.63
CA ILE A 186 25.80 -25.17 16.98
C ILE A 186 24.51 -25.38 17.77
N ASP A 187 24.26 -26.62 18.19
CA ASP A 187 23.05 -26.97 18.94
C ASP A 187 23.07 -26.33 20.35
N TRP A 188 22.01 -25.60 20.68
CA TRP A 188 21.78 -24.94 21.97
C TRP A 188 20.38 -25.28 22.49
N ASP A 189 20.21 -26.54 22.88
CA ASP A 189 18.98 -27.05 23.49
C ASP A 189 19.02 -26.84 25.01
N PHE A 190 17.93 -26.33 25.58
CA PHE A 190 17.82 -26.15 27.03
C PHE A 190 16.39 -26.38 27.55
N THR A 191 16.31 -26.68 28.85
CA THR A 191 15.05 -26.94 29.57
C THR A 191 14.93 -26.10 30.84
N THR A 192 15.77 -25.09 31.03
CA THR A 192 15.81 -24.28 32.25
C THR A 192 14.71 -23.22 32.28
N ASP A 193 14.17 -22.95 33.46
CA ASP A 193 13.29 -21.80 33.70
C ASP A 193 14.03 -20.50 33.39
N TRP A 194 13.34 -19.57 32.74
CA TRP A 194 13.79 -18.18 32.63
C TRP A 194 13.04 -17.32 33.64
N VAL A 195 13.78 -16.63 34.50
CA VAL A 195 13.24 -15.71 35.51
C VAL A 195 13.58 -14.30 35.07
N THR A 196 12.60 -13.39 35.11
CA THR A 196 12.80 -11.98 34.78
C THR A 196 14.03 -11.41 35.50
N ASP A 197 14.81 -10.62 34.78
CA ASP A 197 16.05 -9.97 35.22
C ASP A 197 17.22 -10.90 35.59
N SER A 198 17.08 -12.21 35.36
CA SER A 198 18.19 -13.17 35.46
C SER A 198 18.94 -13.30 34.13
N THR A 199 20.21 -13.73 34.21
CA THR A 199 21.08 -13.90 33.04
C THR A 199 21.23 -15.37 32.63
N TYR A 200 21.30 -15.62 31.33
CA TYR A 200 21.41 -16.95 30.74
C TYR A 200 22.46 -16.94 29.63
N ASP A 201 23.37 -17.92 29.67
CA ASP A 201 24.48 -18.02 28.73
C ASP A 201 24.18 -19.11 27.69
N THR A 202 24.68 -18.91 26.46
CA THR A 202 24.71 -19.97 25.46
C THR A 202 25.69 -21.07 25.85
N ILE A 203 25.66 -22.19 25.11
CA ILE A 203 26.80 -23.13 25.09
C ILE A 203 28.06 -22.43 24.53
N ASP A 204 29.20 -23.11 24.58
CA ASP A 204 30.43 -22.60 23.95
C ASP A 204 30.27 -22.47 22.44
N ILE A 205 30.40 -21.25 21.94
CA ILE A 205 30.28 -20.88 20.53
C ILE A 205 31.64 -20.56 19.90
N SER A 206 32.75 -20.85 20.61
CA SER A 206 34.12 -20.58 20.18
C SER A 206 34.42 -21.08 18.76
N ALA A 207 33.95 -22.28 18.39
CA ALA A 207 34.18 -22.86 17.07
C ALA A 207 33.52 -22.04 15.93
N GLY A 208 32.28 -21.57 16.15
CA GLY A 208 31.58 -20.74 15.18
C GLY A 208 32.21 -19.36 15.02
N LEU A 209 32.69 -18.79 16.13
CA LEU A 209 33.38 -17.50 16.14
C LEU A 209 34.79 -17.59 15.55
N GLN A 210 35.51 -18.69 15.80
CA GLN A 210 36.83 -18.97 15.22
C GLN A 210 36.76 -19.02 13.69
N ALA A 211 35.69 -19.62 13.15
CA ALA A 211 35.46 -19.67 11.70
C ALA A 211 35.35 -18.27 11.07
N ILE A 212 34.88 -17.25 11.81
CA ILE A 212 34.85 -15.86 11.36
C ILE A 212 36.25 -15.22 11.41
N PHE A 213 36.97 -15.38 12.52
CA PHE A 213 38.30 -14.75 12.68
C PHE A 213 39.41 -15.40 11.85
N ASP A 214 39.19 -16.62 11.36
CA ASP A 214 40.08 -17.30 10.42
C ASP A 214 39.85 -16.88 8.95
N ARG A 215 38.79 -16.11 8.66
CA ARG A 215 38.47 -15.69 7.30
C ARG A 215 39.58 -14.81 6.72
N PRO A 216 39.90 -14.96 5.42
CA PRO A 216 40.95 -14.18 4.79
C PRO A 216 40.77 -12.66 4.87
N GLY A 217 39.53 -12.17 4.83
CA GLY A 217 39.23 -10.74 4.86
C GLY A 217 38.92 -10.16 6.25
N TRP A 218 38.96 -10.98 7.31
CA TRP A 218 38.77 -10.50 8.68
C TRP A 218 39.85 -9.47 9.08
N ALA A 219 39.42 -8.36 9.67
CA ALA A 219 40.24 -7.27 10.13
C ALA A 219 39.78 -6.77 11.51
N TYR A 220 40.73 -6.24 12.29
CA TYR A 220 40.47 -5.69 13.61
C TYR A 220 39.39 -4.60 13.57
N GLY A 221 38.37 -4.73 14.42
CA GLY A 221 37.27 -3.76 14.53
C GLY A 221 36.06 -4.03 13.63
N GLN A 222 36.06 -5.09 12.80
CA GLN A 222 34.88 -5.50 12.03
C GLN A 222 33.77 -6.06 12.92
N ALA A 223 32.55 -6.15 12.39
CA ALA A 223 31.39 -6.63 13.12
C ALA A 223 31.18 -8.15 12.95
N VAL A 224 30.77 -8.79 14.04
CA VAL A 224 30.28 -10.18 14.05
C VAL A 224 28.77 -10.17 14.26
N MET A 225 28.03 -11.07 13.62
CA MET A 225 26.60 -11.24 13.88
C MET A 225 26.26 -12.68 14.16
N ALA A 226 25.65 -12.94 15.31
CA ALA A 226 25.07 -14.21 15.67
C ALA A 226 23.63 -14.30 15.13
N VAL A 227 23.28 -15.46 14.58
CA VAL A 227 21.95 -15.80 14.07
C VAL A 227 21.49 -17.03 14.84
N ILE A 228 20.43 -16.90 15.63
CA ILE A 228 19.92 -18.01 16.47
C ILE A 228 18.50 -18.32 16.05
N VAL A 229 18.21 -19.59 15.82
CA VAL A 229 16.98 -20.05 15.18
C VAL A 229 16.42 -21.27 15.88
N ASP A 230 15.10 -21.39 15.89
CA ASP A 230 14.42 -22.60 16.36
C ASP A 230 14.60 -23.74 15.35
N ASP A 231 15.15 -24.86 15.79
CA ASP A 231 15.38 -26.05 14.96
C ASP A 231 14.42 -27.21 15.29
N GLY A 232 13.31 -26.93 15.99
CA GLY A 232 12.23 -27.90 16.21
C GLY A 232 11.78 -28.02 17.66
N SER A 233 11.51 -26.92 18.36
CA SER A 233 10.96 -26.99 19.72
C SER A 233 9.62 -27.75 19.78
N ASP A 234 9.47 -28.60 20.80
CA ASP A 234 8.35 -29.53 20.92
C ASP A 234 7.10 -28.86 21.53
N GLY A 235 6.31 -28.20 20.68
CA GLY A 235 4.96 -27.69 21.01
C GLY A 235 4.85 -26.16 21.08
N TRP A 236 3.65 -25.65 21.31
CA TRP A 236 3.37 -24.21 21.40
C TRP A 236 3.89 -23.63 22.73
N ASN A 237 4.15 -22.31 22.76
CA ASN A 237 4.64 -21.57 23.92
C ASN A 237 6.01 -22.03 24.44
N ARG A 238 6.88 -22.49 23.53
CA ARG A 238 8.28 -22.89 23.75
C ARG A 238 9.21 -21.75 23.34
N LEU A 239 9.05 -20.61 24.00
CA LEU A 239 9.75 -19.38 23.63
C LEU A 239 10.48 -18.79 24.82
N ARG A 240 11.48 -17.92 24.54
CA ARG A 240 12.13 -17.06 25.53
C ARG A 240 12.11 -15.63 25.06
N GLN A 241 12.09 -14.74 26.04
CA GLN A 241 12.11 -13.30 25.82
C GLN A 241 13.24 -12.66 26.64
N PHE A 242 14.05 -11.85 25.97
CA PHE A 242 15.13 -11.08 26.59
C PHE A 242 15.02 -9.61 26.23
N TYR A 243 15.75 -8.77 26.96
CA TYR A 243 15.83 -7.35 26.66
C TYR A 243 16.67 -7.09 25.41
N ALA A 244 16.18 -6.20 24.56
CA ALA A 244 16.92 -5.70 23.41
C ALA A 244 17.87 -4.56 23.80
N PHE A 245 18.71 -4.12 22.86
CA PHE A 245 19.51 -2.91 22.95
C PHE A 245 18.66 -1.68 23.24
N ASP A 246 17.50 -1.55 22.61
CA ASP A 246 16.62 -0.38 22.79
C ASP A 246 15.94 -0.35 24.17
N SER A 247 16.03 -1.43 24.95
CA SER A 247 15.48 -1.48 26.30
C SER A 247 16.32 -0.70 27.31
N ALA A 248 15.68 0.19 28.06
CA ALA A 248 16.29 0.90 29.20
C ALA A 248 17.66 1.54 28.87
N GLY A 249 17.84 2.02 27.64
CA GLY A 249 19.09 2.62 27.18
C GLY A 249 20.24 1.61 27.00
N GLY A 250 19.94 0.34 26.72
CA GLY A 250 20.93 -0.69 26.42
C GLY A 250 21.63 -1.30 27.63
N ILE A 251 21.15 -1.05 28.85
CA ILE A 251 21.78 -1.59 30.07
C ILE A 251 21.64 -3.11 30.21
N ASN A 252 20.66 -3.72 29.52
CA ASN A 252 20.33 -5.15 29.60
C ASN A 252 20.52 -5.87 28.25
N LYS A 253 21.23 -5.24 27.30
CA LYS A 253 21.53 -5.79 25.98
C LYS A 253 22.32 -7.10 26.07
N ALA A 254 22.29 -7.89 25.01
CA ALA A 254 23.11 -9.10 24.92
C ALA A 254 24.61 -8.77 24.99
N GLU A 255 25.39 -9.71 25.52
CA GLU A 255 26.84 -9.56 25.68
C GLU A 255 27.55 -10.75 25.05
N LEU A 256 28.51 -10.52 24.16
CA LEU A 256 29.38 -11.57 23.62
C LEU A 256 30.66 -11.61 24.45
N HIS A 257 30.85 -12.70 25.19
CA HIS A 257 32.05 -12.95 26.00
C HIS A 257 33.00 -13.84 25.21
N VAL A 258 34.28 -13.46 25.12
CA VAL A 258 35.32 -14.18 24.38
C VAL A 258 36.58 -14.29 25.23
N GLU A 259 37.09 -15.50 25.40
CA GLU A 259 38.34 -15.79 26.10
C GLU A 259 39.40 -16.24 25.10
N LEU A 260 40.55 -15.56 25.05
CA LEU A 260 41.65 -15.89 24.14
C LEU A 260 42.61 -16.95 24.72
N ALA A 261 43.13 -17.84 23.87
CA ALA A 261 44.15 -18.80 24.27
C ALA A 261 45.51 -18.10 24.53
N ALA A 262 46.29 -18.60 25.49
CA ALA A 262 47.62 -18.08 25.77
C ALA A 262 48.57 -18.32 24.58
N GLY A 263 49.07 -17.26 23.95
CA GLY A 263 50.03 -17.38 22.85
C GLY A 263 51.33 -18.02 23.29
N THR A 264 51.78 -19.07 22.60
CA THR A 264 53.14 -19.64 22.76
C THR A 264 54.15 -18.76 22.04
N GLY A 265 54.43 -17.57 22.57
CA GLY A 265 55.50 -16.70 22.07
C GLY A 265 56.88 -17.20 22.52
N LEU A 266 57.63 -17.86 21.63
CA LEU A 266 59.05 -18.17 21.84
C LEU A 266 59.88 -16.88 21.84
N SER A 267 60.33 -16.40 23.01
CA SER A 267 61.32 -15.33 23.13
C SER A 267 62.66 -15.89 23.63
N TYR A 268 63.59 -16.12 22.71
CA TYR A 268 64.99 -16.47 23.00
C TYR A 268 65.88 -15.26 22.76
N ILE A 269 66.43 -14.62 23.80
CA ILE A 269 67.59 -13.73 23.68
C ILE A 269 68.53 -13.99 24.86
N ALA A 270 69.63 -14.68 24.61
CA ALA A 270 70.78 -14.74 25.51
C ALA A 270 71.74 -13.60 25.17
N SER A 271 72.04 -12.71 26.12
CA SER A 271 73.23 -11.87 26.08
C SER A 271 74.10 -12.16 27.29
N ARG A 272 75.30 -12.71 27.06
CA ARG A 272 76.39 -12.74 28.06
C ARG A 272 77.38 -11.65 27.66
N SER A 273 77.57 -10.66 28.53
CA SER A 273 78.66 -9.69 28.42
C SER A 273 79.96 -10.28 28.96
N PHE A 274 81.05 -10.20 28.20
CA PHE A 274 82.41 -10.48 28.70
C PHE A 274 83.12 -9.17 29.00
N THR A 275 83.69 -9.04 30.21
CA THR A 275 84.56 -7.93 30.61
C THR A 275 86.01 -8.42 30.56
N THR A 276 86.85 -7.87 29.67
CA THR A 276 88.27 -8.21 29.58
C THR A 276 89.08 -7.39 30.58
N ASN A 277 89.59 -8.01 31.64
CA ASN A 277 90.58 -7.40 32.52
C ASN A 277 91.98 -7.81 32.05
N ARG A 278 92.73 -6.90 31.40
CA ARG A 278 94.12 -7.13 30.94
C ARG A 278 95.08 -7.05 32.13
N GLY A 279 95.30 -8.17 32.81
CA GLY A 279 96.44 -8.35 33.71
C GLY A 279 97.65 -8.84 32.91
N TYR A 280 98.64 -7.96 32.68
CA TYR A 280 99.94 -8.34 32.13
C TYR A 280 100.64 -9.29 33.10
N TRP A 281 100.74 -10.57 32.73
CA TRP A 281 101.60 -11.54 33.41
C TRP A 281 103.06 -11.27 32.99
N ARG A 282 103.93 -10.91 33.94
CA ARG A 282 105.39 -10.91 33.73
C ARG A 282 105.95 -12.17 34.41
N PRO A 283 106.70 -13.04 33.71
CA PRO A 283 107.36 -14.16 34.36
C PRO A 283 108.48 -13.63 35.27
N LEU A 284 108.61 -14.23 36.45
CA LEU A 284 109.81 -14.07 37.29
C LEU A 284 111.01 -14.69 36.56
N GLN A 285 112.15 -14.00 36.65
CA GLN A 285 113.39 -14.35 35.97
C GLN A 285 113.94 -15.70 36.50
N GLY A 286 113.78 -16.78 35.74
CA GLY A 286 114.34 -18.09 36.12
C GLY A 286 113.85 -19.32 35.35
N ASP A 287 112.65 -19.32 34.75
CA ASP A 287 112.11 -20.54 34.13
C ASP A 287 112.23 -20.50 32.60
N SER A 288 113.26 -21.14 32.07
CA SER A 288 113.56 -21.23 30.63
C SER A 288 112.87 -22.38 29.89
N ASP A 289 111.99 -23.16 30.52
CA ASP A 289 111.41 -24.38 29.93
C ASP A 289 109.94 -24.26 29.46
N TRP A 290 109.40 -23.04 29.39
CA TRP A 290 108.09 -22.77 28.77
C TRP A 290 108.18 -21.80 27.60
N ALA A 291 109.32 -21.72 26.92
CA ALA A 291 109.52 -20.86 25.74
C ALA A 291 108.82 -21.39 24.46
N GLU A 292 107.60 -21.91 24.60
CA GLU A 292 106.57 -21.89 23.55
C GLU A 292 105.34 -21.09 24.04
N ILE A 293 105.56 -20.14 24.94
CA ILE A 293 104.61 -19.06 25.22
C ILE A 293 104.73 -18.08 24.05
N ILE A 294 103.70 -18.08 23.19
CA ILE A 294 103.39 -17.17 22.07
C ILE A 294 104.37 -15.99 21.97
N SER A 295 105.15 -15.93 20.87
CA SER A 295 106.12 -14.85 20.65
C SER A 295 105.43 -13.48 20.63
N GLN A 296 106.12 -12.44 21.13
CA GLN A 296 105.62 -11.05 21.09
C GLN A 296 105.23 -10.62 19.66
N GLU A 297 105.94 -11.12 18.65
CA GLU A 297 105.65 -10.89 17.23
C GLU A 297 104.28 -11.46 16.80
N THR A 298 103.85 -12.58 17.39
CA THR A 298 102.50 -13.15 17.16
C THR A 298 101.43 -12.29 17.82
N ILE A 299 101.70 -11.73 18.99
CA ILE A 299 100.78 -10.81 19.69
C ILE A 299 100.60 -9.52 18.89
N ASP A 300 101.69 -8.94 18.39
CA ASP A 300 101.66 -7.70 17.59
C ASP A 300 100.92 -7.91 16.26
N LYS A 301 101.08 -9.09 15.63
CA LYS A 301 100.32 -9.46 14.44
C LYS A 301 98.82 -9.59 14.75
N ILE A 302 98.45 -10.25 15.84
CA ILE A 302 97.04 -10.36 16.27
C ILE A 302 96.44 -8.98 16.54
N ASP A 303 97.17 -8.09 17.21
CA ASP A 303 96.72 -6.72 17.46
C ASP A 303 96.51 -5.93 16.16
N THR A 304 97.41 -6.10 15.19
CA THR A 304 97.27 -5.50 13.86
C THR A 304 96.04 -6.04 13.12
N ASP A 305 95.88 -7.37 13.08
CA ASP A 305 94.73 -8.02 12.47
C ASP A 305 93.41 -7.55 13.12
N ILE A 306 93.39 -7.39 14.45
CA ILE A 306 92.24 -6.86 15.20
C ILE A 306 91.94 -5.41 14.81
N GLN A 307 92.96 -4.56 14.65
CA GLN A 307 92.76 -3.17 14.21
C GLN A 307 92.17 -3.09 12.80
N ASP A 308 92.69 -3.90 11.87
CA ASP A 308 92.18 -3.96 10.50
C ASP A 308 90.74 -4.50 10.45
N LEU A 309 90.43 -5.50 11.27
CA LEU A 309 89.07 -6.02 11.41
C LEU A 309 88.13 -4.94 11.96
N SER A 310 88.57 -4.20 12.97
CA SER A 310 87.80 -3.11 13.58
C SER A 310 87.54 -1.97 12.59
N ALA A 311 88.54 -1.59 11.78
CA ALA A 311 88.37 -0.61 10.71
C ALA A 311 87.40 -1.10 9.62
N SER A 312 87.47 -2.37 9.25
CA SER A 312 86.55 -3.00 8.29
C SER A 312 85.10 -2.99 8.81
N ILE A 313 84.89 -3.34 10.09
CA ILE A 313 83.58 -3.29 10.76
C ILE A 313 83.02 -1.87 10.76
N ASN A 314 83.84 -0.87 11.09
CA ASN A 314 83.41 0.53 11.09
C ASN A 314 82.98 0.99 9.68
N THR A 315 83.73 0.60 8.65
CA THR A 315 83.41 0.94 7.26
C THR A 315 82.10 0.27 6.82
N ILE A 316 81.90 -1.01 7.14
CA ILE A 316 80.65 -1.72 6.86
C ILE A 316 79.48 -1.02 7.57
N THR A 317 79.63 -0.72 8.86
CA THR A 317 78.59 -0.07 9.68
C THR A 317 78.22 1.31 9.13
N ALA A 318 79.22 2.11 8.75
CA ALA A 318 79.01 3.43 8.15
C ALA A 318 78.30 3.37 6.79
N SER A 319 78.49 2.29 6.02
CA SER A 319 77.83 2.10 4.73
C SER A 319 76.43 1.48 4.83
N ALA A 320 76.21 0.56 5.79
CA ALA A 320 74.98 -0.21 5.91
C ALA A 320 73.88 0.55 6.68
N ASN A 321 74.24 1.24 7.77
CA ASN A 321 73.26 1.93 8.61
C ASN A 321 72.46 2.99 7.84
N PRO A 322 73.07 3.90 7.04
CA PRO A 322 72.31 4.90 6.29
C PRO A 322 71.35 4.27 5.26
N ARG A 323 71.74 3.16 4.63
CA ARG A 323 70.89 2.43 3.68
C ARG A 323 69.70 1.79 4.38
N PHE A 324 69.90 1.23 5.56
CA PHE A 324 68.82 0.67 6.38
C PHE A 324 67.84 1.77 6.83
N THR A 325 68.37 2.90 7.31
CA THR A 325 67.55 4.06 7.69
C THR A 325 66.73 4.60 6.51
N ALA A 326 67.35 4.73 5.33
CA ALA A 326 66.64 5.17 4.13
C ALA A 326 65.54 4.19 3.69
N PHE A 327 65.81 2.88 3.77
CA PHE A 327 64.81 1.86 3.48
C PHE A 327 63.64 1.91 4.47
N GLN A 328 63.90 2.09 5.76
CA GLN A 328 62.86 2.27 6.77
C GLN A 328 62.01 3.51 6.50
N LEU A 329 62.62 4.64 6.11
CA LEU A 329 61.88 5.85 5.78
C LEU A 329 60.98 5.65 4.54
N ASN A 330 61.49 4.95 3.51
CA ASN A 330 60.68 4.63 2.34
C ASN A 330 59.48 3.74 2.70
N LEU A 331 59.66 2.79 3.62
CA LEU A 331 58.58 1.92 4.08
C LEU A 331 57.51 2.72 4.84
N ILE A 332 57.93 3.66 5.70
CA ILE A 332 57.01 4.55 6.42
C ILE A 332 56.18 5.39 5.44
N ASN A 333 56.83 5.98 4.43
CA ASN A 333 56.14 6.80 3.43
C ASN A 333 55.17 5.97 2.56
N ALA A 334 55.56 4.74 2.22
CA ALA A 334 54.69 3.82 1.49
C ALA A 334 53.45 3.44 2.32
N ASN A 335 53.63 3.14 3.61
CA ASN A 335 52.51 2.84 4.51
C ASN A 335 51.56 4.03 4.64
N ALA A 336 52.07 5.26 4.80
CA ALA A 336 51.23 6.46 4.84
C ALA A 336 50.40 6.63 3.56
N SER A 337 51.00 6.36 2.38
CA SER A 337 50.26 6.41 1.11
C SER A 337 49.19 5.31 1.00
N ILE A 338 49.44 4.13 1.58
CA ILE A 338 48.46 3.04 1.65
C ILE A 338 47.30 3.41 2.57
N ASP A 339 47.58 4.05 3.70
CA ASP A 339 46.56 4.52 4.64
C ASP A 339 45.66 5.57 3.97
N ASP A 340 46.24 6.54 3.25
CA ASP A 340 45.49 7.55 2.49
C ASP A 340 44.62 6.92 1.39
N LEU A 341 45.14 5.93 0.66
CA LEU A 341 44.37 5.20 -0.35
C LEU A 341 43.21 4.40 0.27
N SER A 342 43.46 3.78 1.42
CA SER A 342 42.45 3.01 2.16
C SER A 342 41.32 3.93 2.65
N ALA A 343 41.66 5.11 3.16
CA ALA A 343 40.68 6.12 3.54
C ALA A 343 39.81 6.57 2.35
N ASN A 344 40.42 6.84 1.19
CA ASN A 344 39.70 7.22 -0.03
C ASN A 344 38.76 6.10 -0.53
N ILE A 345 39.20 4.83 -0.46
CA ILE A 345 38.36 3.68 -0.81
C ILE A 345 37.14 3.61 0.10
N ASN A 346 37.31 3.82 1.41
CA ASN A 346 36.21 3.80 2.37
C ASN A 346 35.21 4.95 2.13
N ILE A 347 35.69 6.15 1.78
CA ILE A 347 34.82 7.27 1.40
C ILE A 347 34.01 6.91 0.15
N ASN A 348 34.66 6.42 -0.90
CA ASN A 348 33.97 6.02 -2.14
C ASN A 348 32.93 4.92 -1.88
N ALA A 349 33.25 3.94 -1.02
CA ALA A 349 32.30 2.90 -0.62
C ALA A 349 31.08 3.50 0.09
N SER A 350 31.30 4.45 1.01
CA SER A 350 30.22 5.14 1.72
C SER A 350 29.31 5.98 0.81
N GLU A 351 29.83 6.50 -0.31
CA GLU A 351 29.05 7.22 -1.32
C GLU A 351 28.28 6.27 -2.26
N ILE A 352 28.81 5.08 -2.53
CA ILE A 352 28.18 4.08 -3.43
C ILE A 352 26.98 3.40 -2.76
N ILE A 353 27.04 3.08 -1.47
CA ILE A 353 25.94 2.44 -0.72
C ILE A 353 24.59 3.17 -0.85
N PRO A 354 24.48 4.49 -0.60
CA PRO A 354 23.20 5.20 -0.75
C PRO A 354 22.74 5.27 -2.21
N LEU A 355 23.66 5.33 -3.18
CA LEU A 355 23.30 5.27 -4.60
C LEU A 355 22.70 3.91 -4.98
N GLN A 356 23.23 2.81 -4.45
CA GLN A 356 22.67 1.48 -4.64
C GLN A 356 21.27 1.37 -4.02
N SER A 357 21.06 1.88 -2.81
CA SER A 357 19.75 1.93 -2.17
C SER A 357 18.73 2.73 -3.00
N ASN A 358 19.13 3.90 -3.53
CA ASN A 358 18.28 4.69 -4.43
C ASN A 358 17.90 3.94 -5.70
N ILE A 359 18.82 3.19 -6.30
CA ILE A 359 18.55 2.35 -7.48
C ILE A 359 17.55 1.24 -7.13
N VAL A 360 17.71 0.58 -5.98
CA VAL A 360 16.75 -0.45 -5.52
C VAL A 360 15.35 0.15 -5.34
N ASN A 361 15.23 1.32 -4.70
CA ASN A 361 13.96 2.00 -4.51
C ASN A 361 13.29 2.42 -5.83
N LEU A 362 14.08 2.90 -6.79
CA LEU A 362 13.60 3.22 -8.13
C LEU A 362 13.12 1.97 -8.87
N ASN A 363 13.89 0.88 -8.80
CA ASN A 363 13.53 -0.40 -9.40
C ASN A 363 12.27 -1.01 -8.78
N ALA A 364 12.01 -0.78 -7.49
CA ALA A 364 10.77 -1.20 -6.83
C ALA A 364 9.56 -0.32 -7.20
N SER A 365 9.79 0.97 -7.45
CA SER A 365 8.72 1.94 -7.77
C SER A 365 8.24 1.83 -9.23
N LEU A 366 9.11 1.45 -10.15
CA LEU A 366 8.80 1.38 -11.58
C LEU A 366 7.71 0.34 -11.92
N PRO A 367 7.73 -0.90 -11.38
CA PRO A 367 6.64 -1.86 -11.56
C PRO A 367 5.30 -1.37 -11.04
N ASN A 368 5.27 -0.66 -9.90
CA ASN A 368 4.04 -0.11 -9.34
C ASN A 368 3.43 0.95 -10.25
N LEU A 369 4.26 1.84 -10.81
CA LEU A 369 3.82 2.81 -11.80
C LEU A 369 3.30 2.12 -13.07
N SER A 370 4.01 1.09 -13.55
CA SER A 370 3.58 0.31 -14.72
C SER A 370 2.27 -0.44 -14.49
N ALA A 371 2.02 -0.95 -13.29
CA ALA A 371 0.76 -1.61 -12.94
C ALA A 371 -0.39 -0.59 -12.92
N SER A 372 -0.16 0.57 -12.29
CA SER A 372 -1.13 1.67 -12.24
C SER A 372 -1.50 2.18 -13.63
N THR A 373 -0.53 2.37 -14.52
CA THR A 373 -0.80 2.79 -15.91
C THR A 373 -1.59 1.74 -16.69
N ASN A 374 -1.31 0.45 -16.49
CA ASN A 374 -2.08 -0.63 -17.12
C ASN A 374 -3.54 -0.71 -16.62
N ILE A 375 -3.75 -0.48 -15.33
CA ILE A 375 -5.11 -0.39 -14.75
C ILE A 375 -5.86 0.79 -15.38
N ASN A 376 -5.25 1.99 -15.37
CA ASN A 376 -5.86 3.18 -15.95
C ASN A 376 -6.17 3.00 -17.45
N ALA A 377 -5.29 2.33 -18.20
CA ALA A 377 -5.54 2.01 -19.61
C ALA A 377 -6.77 1.11 -19.78
N SER A 378 -6.94 0.11 -18.90
CA SER A 378 -8.09 -0.80 -18.91
C SER A 378 -9.40 -0.06 -18.56
N GLU A 379 -9.36 0.83 -17.57
CA GLU A 379 -10.51 1.68 -17.20
C GLU A 379 -10.92 2.62 -18.34
N ILE A 380 -9.95 3.22 -19.03
CA ILE A 380 -10.22 4.05 -20.21
C ILE A 380 -10.93 3.24 -21.31
N ILE A 381 -10.48 2.01 -21.59
CA ILE A 381 -11.14 1.12 -22.57
C ILE A 381 -12.59 0.80 -22.16
N ALA A 382 -12.82 0.54 -20.87
CA ALA A 382 -14.17 0.29 -20.36
C ALA A 382 -15.07 1.54 -20.51
N LEU A 383 -14.56 2.73 -20.18
CA LEU A 383 -15.29 3.99 -20.36
C LEU A 383 -15.60 4.28 -21.84
N GLN A 384 -14.65 4.01 -22.74
CA GLN A 384 -14.87 4.11 -24.19
C GLN A 384 -16.00 3.19 -24.66
N THR A 385 -16.04 1.96 -24.17
CA THR A 385 -17.10 0.99 -24.48
C THR A 385 -18.47 1.50 -24.00
N ASN A 386 -18.55 2.02 -22.78
CA ASN A 386 -19.78 2.60 -22.23
C ASN A 386 -20.26 3.80 -23.07
N MET A 387 -19.35 4.66 -23.51
CA MET A 387 -19.68 5.80 -24.37
C MET A 387 -20.22 5.37 -25.74
N ILE A 388 -19.65 4.33 -26.34
CA ILE A 388 -20.17 3.74 -27.60
C ILE A 388 -21.60 3.25 -27.40
N ASN A 389 -21.88 2.52 -26.32
CA ASN A 389 -23.22 2.02 -26.01
C ASN A 389 -24.24 3.14 -25.75
N ALA A 390 -23.82 4.19 -25.04
CA ALA A 390 -24.63 5.37 -24.80
C ALA A 390 -24.97 6.08 -26.12
N ASN A 391 -23.98 6.28 -27.01
CA ASN A 391 -24.18 6.89 -28.32
C ASN A 391 -25.14 6.08 -29.20
N ALA A 392 -25.05 4.74 -29.17
CA ALA A 392 -25.99 3.87 -29.88
C ALA A 392 -27.42 4.03 -29.33
N SER A 393 -27.58 4.12 -28.01
CA SER A 393 -28.87 4.33 -27.36
C SER A 393 -29.47 5.70 -27.72
N ILE A 394 -28.64 6.75 -27.74
CA ILE A 394 -29.04 8.10 -28.17
C ILE A 394 -29.51 8.08 -29.64
N ALA A 395 -28.77 7.42 -30.53
CA ALA A 395 -29.16 7.30 -31.93
C ALA A 395 -30.53 6.61 -32.11
N ASN A 396 -30.77 5.54 -31.35
CA ASN A 396 -32.07 4.85 -31.33
C ASN A 396 -33.20 5.76 -30.83
N LEU A 397 -32.97 6.51 -29.74
CA LEU A 397 -33.95 7.48 -29.23
C LEU A 397 -34.25 8.57 -30.25
N SER A 398 -33.22 9.11 -30.93
CA SER A 398 -33.40 10.09 -32.00
C SER A 398 -34.24 9.55 -33.16
N ALA A 399 -34.05 8.29 -33.55
CA ALA A 399 -34.88 7.65 -34.57
C ALA A 399 -36.36 7.54 -34.13
N SER A 400 -36.62 7.08 -32.90
CA SER A 400 -37.97 7.00 -32.35
C SER A 400 -38.66 8.37 -32.26
N ILE A 401 -37.92 9.42 -31.85
CA ILE A 401 -38.45 10.80 -31.82
C ILE A 401 -38.88 11.25 -33.22
N ASN A 402 -38.07 10.97 -34.25
CA ASN A 402 -38.40 11.32 -35.62
C ASN A 402 -39.65 10.59 -36.14
N ILE A 403 -39.80 9.31 -35.79
CA ILE A 403 -41.00 8.52 -36.11
C ILE A 403 -42.22 9.16 -35.46
N ASN A 404 -42.17 9.42 -34.14
CA ASN A 404 -43.28 10.04 -33.42
C ASN A 404 -43.63 11.44 -33.99
N ALA A 405 -42.63 12.24 -34.38
CA ALA A 405 -42.85 13.53 -35.01
C ALA A 405 -43.61 13.40 -36.35
N SER A 406 -43.28 12.38 -37.15
CA SER A 406 -44.00 12.07 -38.38
C SER A 406 -45.45 11.64 -38.12
N GLU A 407 -45.67 10.79 -37.11
CA GLU A 407 -47.02 10.36 -36.71
C GLU A 407 -47.87 11.54 -36.22
N ILE A 408 -47.29 12.43 -35.40
CA ILE A 408 -47.94 13.67 -34.95
C ILE A 408 -48.35 14.54 -36.15
N ASN A 409 -47.45 14.74 -37.13
CA ASN A 409 -47.78 15.50 -38.33
C ASN A 409 -48.93 14.89 -39.14
N ALA A 410 -48.97 13.55 -39.25
CA ALA A 410 -50.07 12.84 -39.90
C ALA A 410 -51.40 13.04 -39.14
N LEU A 411 -51.37 12.94 -37.81
CA LEU A 411 -52.54 13.19 -36.96
C LEU A 411 -53.04 14.64 -37.06
N ILE A 412 -52.13 15.61 -37.12
CA ILE A 412 -52.47 17.03 -37.35
C ILE A 412 -53.21 17.18 -38.68
N ALA A 413 -52.71 16.57 -39.76
CA ALA A 413 -53.37 16.64 -41.07
C ALA A 413 -54.78 16.01 -41.06
N ILE A 414 -54.94 14.87 -40.40
CA ILE A 414 -56.26 14.23 -40.20
C ILE A 414 -57.19 15.17 -39.41
N HIS A 415 -56.71 15.77 -38.33
CA HIS A 415 -57.49 16.71 -37.53
C HIS A 415 -57.95 17.93 -38.35
N THR A 416 -57.07 18.50 -39.18
CA THR A 416 -57.42 19.59 -40.11
C THR A 416 -58.54 19.18 -41.07
N ASN A 417 -58.47 17.97 -41.65
CA ASN A 417 -59.50 17.46 -42.56
C ASN A 417 -60.85 17.23 -41.85
N ILE A 418 -60.82 16.72 -40.62
CA ILE A 418 -62.02 16.55 -39.79
C ILE A 418 -62.66 17.92 -39.50
N ASN A 419 -61.87 18.91 -39.09
CA ASN A 419 -62.37 20.26 -38.83
C ASN A 419 -62.99 20.89 -40.08
N ALA A 420 -62.39 20.72 -41.26
CA ALA A 420 -62.98 21.17 -42.53
C ALA A 420 -64.32 20.48 -42.83
N SER A 421 -64.41 19.17 -42.57
CA SER A 421 -65.66 18.40 -42.73
C SER A 421 -66.75 18.87 -41.77
N ILE A 422 -66.41 19.13 -40.50
CA ILE A 422 -67.33 19.70 -39.49
C ILE A 422 -67.83 21.08 -39.92
N ALA A 423 -66.95 21.93 -40.46
CA ALA A 423 -67.33 23.25 -40.97
C ALA A 423 -68.33 23.15 -42.13
N ASN A 424 -68.08 22.25 -43.09
CA ASN A 424 -68.99 21.98 -44.22
C ASN A 424 -70.36 21.45 -43.75
N LEU A 425 -70.38 20.54 -42.77
CA LEU A 425 -71.61 20.02 -42.19
C LEU A 425 -72.40 21.13 -41.48
N SER A 426 -71.71 21.98 -40.71
CA SER A 426 -72.30 23.12 -40.02
C SER A 426 -72.94 24.11 -41.00
N ALA A 427 -72.28 24.40 -42.12
CA ALA A 427 -72.83 25.22 -43.19
C ALA A 427 -74.09 24.59 -43.82
N SER A 428 -74.08 23.28 -44.07
CA SER A 428 -75.23 22.55 -44.61
C SER A 428 -76.42 22.56 -43.65
N ILE A 429 -76.17 22.39 -42.34
CA ILE A 429 -77.20 22.49 -41.30
C ILE A 429 -77.82 23.89 -41.30
N ASN A 430 -77.01 24.95 -41.40
CA ASN A 430 -77.53 26.32 -41.46
C ASN A 430 -78.41 26.57 -42.69
N ILE A 431 -78.00 26.08 -43.88
CA ILE A 431 -78.82 26.16 -45.10
C ILE A 431 -80.14 25.41 -44.91
N ASN A 432 -80.09 24.19 -44.37
CA ASN A 432 -81.30 23.41 -44.11
C ASN A 432 -82.23 24.10 -43.09
N ALA A 433 -81.68 24.70 -42.04
CA ALA A 433 -82.44 25.48 -41.08
C ALA A 433 -83.14 26.68 -41.76
N SER A 434 -82.44 27.41 -42.64
CA SER A 434 -83.04 28.49 -43.43
C SER A 434 -84.15 28.00 -44.37
N ASN A 435 -83.96 26.86 -45.04
CA ASN A 435 -84.97 26.25 -45.91
C ASN A 435 -86.22 25.84 -45.12
N ILE A 436 -86.04 25.24 -43.93
CA ILE A 436 -87.16 24.88 -43.03
C ILE A 436 -87.93 26.13 -42.61
N ILE A 437 -87.24 27.20 -42.21
CA ILE A 437 -87.87 28.49 -41.86
C ILE A 437 -88.70 29.03 -43.04
N ALA A 438 -88.16 28.98 -44.27
CA ALA A 438 -88.87 29.41 -45.47
C ALA A 438 -90.13 28.57 -45.75
N ILE A 439 -90.05 27.24 -45.58
CA ILE A 439 -91.21 26.34 -45.72
C ILE A 439 -92.28 26.66 -44.68
N ILE A 440 -91.89 26.87 -43.41
CA ILE A 440 -92.82 27.24 -42.33
C ILE A 440 -93.52 28.56 -42.68
N ALA A 441 -92.79 29.57 -43.14
CA ALA A 441 -93.36 30.85 -43.57
C ALA A 441 -94.32 30.69 -44.76
N GLY A 442 -93.97 29.87 -45.75
CA GLY A 442 -94.84 29.53 -46.89
C GLY A 442 -96.14 28.84 -46.45
N ASN A 443 -96.06 27.87 -45.54
CA ASN A 443 -97.23 27.19 -44.98
C ASN A 443 -98.15 28.15 -44.19
N ALA A 444 -97.57 29.09 -43.43
CA ALA A 444 -98.36 30.12 -42.74
C ALA A 444 -99.11 31.03 -43.72
N SER A 445 -98.49 31.38 -44.86
CA SER A 445 -99.16 32.11 -45.95
C SER A 445 -100.28 31.29 -46.58
N LEU A 446 -100.09 29.99 -46.79
CA LEU A 446 -101.14 29.09 -47.30
C LEU A 446 -102.32 28.98 -46.33
N ASP A 447 -102.09 28.85 -45.01
CA ASP A 447 -103.18 28.87 -44.01
C ASP A 447 -103.94 30.21 -44.03
N GLY A 448 -103.23 31.33 -44.12
CA GLY A 448 -103.83 32.66 -44.24
C GLY A 448 -104.62 32.87 -45.54
N THR A 449 -104.18 32.27 -46.66
CA THR A 449 -104.82 32.40 -47.98
C THR A 449 -105.99 31.42 -48.12
N ALA A 450 -105.86 30.18 -47.64
CA ALA A 450 -106.93 29.18 -47.63
C ALA A 450 -108.12 29.62 -46.76
N LYS A 451 -107.88 30.37 -45.67
CA LYS A 451 -108.93 31.02 -44.88
C LYS A 451 -109.73 32.08 -45.66
N GLN A 452 -109.20 32.63 -46.74
CA GLN A 452 -109.88 33.65 -47.57
C GLN A 452 -110.56 33.06 -48.81
N SER A 453 -110.39 31.78 -49.14
CA SER A 453 -110.86 31.17 -50.40
C SER A 453 -111.73 29.92 -50.22
N PHE A 454 -112.57 29.85 -49.18
CA PHE A 454 -113.65 28.86 -49.13
C PHE A 454 -114.88 29.37 -49.92
N GLY A 455 -114.72 29.49 -51.24
CA GLY A 455 -115.83 29.73 -52.17
C GLY A 455 -116.44 28.39 -52.58
N ILE A 456 -117.59 28.03 -52.02
CA ILE A 456 -118.34 26.84 -52.45
C ILE A 456 -118.97 27.17 -53.81
N LYS A 457 -118.46 26.57 -54.89
CA LYS A 457 -119.23 26.38 -56.13
C LYS A 457 -120.25 25.26 -55.88
N THR A 458 -121.53 25.58 -56.03
CA THR A 458 -122.64 24.64 -55.88
C THR A 458 -123.12 24.15 -57.25
N ASP A 459 -122.54 23.08 -57.74
CA ASP A 459 -123.02 22.32 -58.88
C ASP A 459 -123.76 21.05 -58.43
N GLY A 460 -125.08 21.20 -58.28
CA GLY A 460 -126.07 20.17 -58.65
C GLY A 460 -126.25 18.93 -57.77
N TYR A 461 -125.35 18.60 -56.84
CA TYR A 461 -125.52 17.45 -55.94
C TYR A 461 -125.32 17.82 -54.46
N CYS A 462 -126.36 17.57 -53.65
CA CYS A 462 -126.47 17.99 -52.26
C CYS A 462 -125.34 17.45 -51.36
N GLY A 463 -124.33 18.27 -51.10
CA GLY A 463 -123.40 18.09 -49.98
C GLY A 463 -124.07 18.47 -48.66
N ARG A 464 -124.13 17.52 -47.72
CA ARG A 464 -124.58 17.77 -46.34
C ARG A 464 -123.44 18.40 -45.53
N LEU A 465 -123.55 19.67 -45.17
CA LEU A 465 -122.65 20.34 -44.23
C LEU A 465 -123.10 20.04 -42.79
N LYS A 466 -122.20 19.52 -41.95
CA LYS A 466 -122.45 19.25 -40.52
C LYS A 466 -122.38 20.59 -39.77
N THR A 467 -123.53 21.14 -39.38
CA THR A 467 -123.65 22.49 -38.79
C THR A 467 -123.38 22.56 -37.29
N THR A 468 -122.76 21.54 -36.69
CA THR A 468 -122.57 21.48 -35.23
C THR A 468 -121.50 22.41 -34.66
N ASN A 469 -120.81 23.23 -35.47
CA ASN A 469 -119.75 24.15 -35.02
C ASN A 469 -119.75 25.52 -35.75
N LEU A 470 -120.92 26.06 -36.12
CA LEU A 470 -121.02 27.44 -36.61
C LEU A 470 -121.35 28.39 -35.45
N SER A 471 -120.32 28.93 -34.82
CA SER A 471 -120.43 29.77 -33.60
C SER A 471 -120.65 31.26 -33.86
N SER A 472 -121.09 31.66 -35.05
CA SER A 472 -121.52 33.04 -35.30
C SER A 472 -122.56 33.13 -36.41
N SER A 473 -123.63 33.86 -36.10
CA SER A 473 -124.68 34.29 -37.03
C SER A 473 -124.07 34.99 -38.25
N ARG A 474 -124.29 34.44 -39.44
CA ARG A 474 -124.23 35.19 -40.69
C ARG A 474 -125.59 35.05 -41.36
N GLU A 475 -126.26 36.18 -41.55
CA GLU A 475 -127.49 36.30 -42.33
C GLU A 475 -127.19 35.89 -43.78
N LEU A 476 -127.97 34.94 -44.28
CA LEU A 476 -127.93 34.47 -45.65
C LEU A 476 -129.04 35.20 -46.41
N GLU A 477 -128.72 36.32 -47.06
CA GLU A 477 -129.64 36.97 -47.99
C GLU A 477 -129.80 36.07 -49.23
N LEU A 478 -131.03 35.57 -49.45
CA LEU A 478 -131.37 34.81 -50.65
C LEU A 478 -131.66 35.78 -51.81
N PRO A 479 -131.15 35.52 -53.03
CA PRO A 479 -131.43 36.35 -54.20
C PRO A 479 -132.93 36.40 -54.54
N ASP A 480 -133.44 37.59 -54.85
CA ASP A 480 -134.78 37.82 -55.39
C ASP A 480 -134.90 37.13 -56.77
N ILE A 481 -135.74 36.08 -56.82
CA ILE A 481 -135.99 35.24 -58.01
C ILE A 481 -137.24 35.68 -58.78
N SER A 482 -137.74 36.90 -58.56
CA SER A 482 -138.91 37.44 -59.27
C SER A 482 -138.77 37.45 -60.80
N GLU A 483 -137.54 37.50 -61.36
CA GLU A 483 -137.32 37.39 -62.80
C GLU A 483 -137.47 35.96 -63.38
N SER A 484 -137.46 34.90 -62.55
CA SER A 484 -137.56 33.52 -63.04
C SER A 484 -139.01 33.04 -63.27
N LEU A 485 -140.00 33.74 -62.69
CA LEU A 485 -141.41 33.32 -62.71
C LEU A 485 -142.21 33.82 -63.93
N THR A 486 -141.65 34.76 -64.71
CA THR A 486 -142.25 35.21 -65.99
C THR A 486 -142.10 34.20 -67.13
N SER A 487 -141.26 33.17 -66.97
CA SER A 487 -141.10 32.07 -67.95
C SER A 487 -142.08 30.90 -67.75
N MET A 488 -142.87 30.91 -66.68
CA MET A 488 -143.85 29.88 -66.35
C MET A 488 -145.22 30.52 -66.28
N ALA A 489 -146.06 30.33 -67.31
CA ALA A 489 -147.40 30.91 -67.47
C ALA A 489 -148.38 30.51 -66.34
N VAL A 490 -148.22 31.09 -65.15
CA VAL A 490 -149.06 30.88 -63.97
C VAL A 490 -150.04 32.05 -63.85
N THR A 491 -151.29 31.83 -64.26
CA THR A 491 -152.36 32.83 -64.35
C THR A 491 -153.22 32.98 -63.09
N ASN A 492 -152.78 32.53 -61.92
CA ASN A 492 -153.45 32.83 -60.64
C ASN A 492 -152.44 32.85 -59.50
N TYR A 493 -151.83 34.01 -59.31
CA TYR A 493 -151.03 34.38 -58.15
C TYR A 493 -151.97 34.86 -57.05
N VAL A 494 -152.08 34.09 -55.95
CA VAL A 494 -152.66 34.58 -54.69
C VAL A 494 -151.53 34.63 -53.68
N ALA A 495 -151.10 35.84 -53.34
CA ALA A 495 -150.10 36.10 -52.33
C ALA A 495 -150.58 35.56 -50.97
N ALA A 496 -149.87 34.57 -50.43
CA ALA A 496 -149.99 34.16 -49.03
C ALA A 496 -148.71 34.59 -48.28
N PRO A 497 -148.85 35.09 -47.04
CA PRO A 497 -147.88 35.95 -46.39
C PRO A 497 -146.61 35.23 -45.94
N ALA A 498 -145.53 36.02 -45.82
CA ALA A 498 -144.24 35.61 -45.29
C ALA A 498 -144.39 34.77 -44.01
N ILE A 499 -144.03 33.49 -44.10
CA ILE A 499 -143.95 32.62 -42.92
C ILE A 499 -142.60 32.88 -42.27
N THR A 500 -142.61 33.75 -41.26
CA THR A 500 -141.50 33.93 -40.32
C THR A 500 -141.47 32.70 -39.40
N ALA A 501 -140.76 31.65 -39.78
CA ALA A 501 -140.51 30.50 -38.91
C ALA A 501 -139.14 30.65 -38.22
N SER A 502 -139.16 31.16 -36.99
CA SER A 502 -138.03 31.05 -36.06
C SER A 502 -138.03 29.64 -35.47
N ILE A 503 -137.02 28.84 -35.81
CA ILE A 503 -136.83 27.52 -35.20
C ILE A 503 -135.70 27.65 -34.18
N VAL A 504 -136.10 27.80 -32.91
CA VAL A 504 -135.23 27.65 -31.75
C VAL A 504 -135.39 26.21 -31.24
N GLY A 505 -134.32 25.43 -31.35
CA GLY A 505 -134.19 24.17 -30.62
C GLY A 505 -134.92 22.95 -31.21
N ASN A 506 -134.42 21.77 -30.85
CA ASN A 506 -134.77 20.46 -31.38
C ASN A 506 -136.25 20.10 -31.28
N ALA A 507 -136.93 19.95 -32.42
CA ALA A 507 -138.07 19.03 -32.55
C ALA A 507 -138.21 18.53 -34.01
N SER A 508 -138.33 17.20 -34.18
CA SER A 508 -138.53 16.54 -35.47
C SER A 508 -139.99 16.66 -35.95
N ILE A 509 -140.15 16.89 -37.25
CA ILE A 509 -141.46 17.02 -37.92
C ILE A 509 -142.04 15.62 -38.21
N SER A 510 -143.27 15.38 -37.76
CA SER A 510 -144.08 14.20 -38.11
C SER A 510 -145.47 14.67 -38.57
N GLY A 511 -145.74 14.57 -39.87
CA GLY A 511 -147.05 14.80 -40.50
C GLY A 511 -147.05 14.25 -41.93
N GLN A 512 -147.88 13.23 -42.16
CA GLN A 512 -147.90 12.34 -43.32
C GLN A 512 -148.49 12.99 -44.59
N LEU A 513 -147.86 12.75 -45.75
CA LEU A 513 -148.40 13.03 -47.08
C LEU A 513 -149.46 11.99 -47.49
N THR A 514 -150.60 12.45 -48.02
CA THR A 514 -151.57 11.61 -48.73
C THR A 514 -152.08 12.31 -49.99
N GLY A 515 -151.88 11.69 -51.16
CA GLY A 515 -152.42 12.17 -52.44
C GLY A 515 -151.77 11.57 -53.69
N PHE A 516 -151.64 10.24 -53.79
CA PHE A 516 -151.24 9.54 -55.03
C PHE A 516 -152.50 9.00 -55.74
N LYS A 517 -152.59 9.13 -57.07
CA LYS A 517 -153.35 8.20 -57.93
C LYS A 517 -152.46 7.73 -59.09
N LYS A 518 -152.17 6.42 -59.10
CA LYS A 518 -151.47 5.62 -60.13
C LYS A 518 -152.35 5.38 -61.38
N PHE A 519 -151.75 5.01 -62.52
CA PHE A 519 -152.08 3.78 -63.29
C PHE A 519 -150.92 3.37 -64.27
N TYR A 520 -150.25 2.25 -63.93
CA TYR A 520 -149.81 1.05 -64.71
C TYR A 520 -150.16 0.96 -66.24
N THR A 521 -149.50 0.23 -67.19
CA THR A 521 -148.27 -0.60 -67.36
C THR A 521 -148.08 -0.92 -68.88
N VAL A 522 -146.83 -1.01 -69.35
CA VAL A 522 -146.15 -2.02 -70.23
C VAL A 522 -146.75 -2.52 -71.58
N LEU A 523 -146.03 -2.30 -72.70
CA LEU A 523 -145.40 -3.30 -73.61
C LEU A 523 -144.80 -2.64 -74.89
N GLY A 524 -143.62 -3.10 -75.33
CA GLY A 524 -143.24 -3.07 -76.76
C GLY A 524 -141.99 -2.25 -77.16
N THR A 525 -140.86 -2.94 -77.23
CA THR A 525 -139.50 -2.65 -77.77
C THR A 525 -139.44 -2.20 -79.26
N PRO A 526 -138.25 -2.07 -79.91
CA PRO A 526 -137.09 -1.19 -79.70
C PRO A 526 -136.52 -0.59 -81.04
N PHE A 527 -135.62 0.40 -81.03
CA PHE A 527 -134.64 0.68 -82.12
C PHE A 527 -133.52 1.57 -81.53
N ALA A 528 -132.32 1.02 -81.31
CA ALA A 528 -131.13 1.08 -82.18
C ALA A 528 -130.20 2.29 -81.91
N VAL A 529 -129.06 1.95 -81.28
CA VAL A 529 -127.64 2.35 -81.54
C VAL A 529 -127.42 3.20 -82.82
N PRO A 530 -126.37 4.07 -82.97
CA PRO A 530 -125.10 3.99 -82.24
C PRO A 530 -124.21 5.27 -82.07
N TYR A 531 -123.12 5.05 -81.32
CA TYR A 531 -121.72 5.43 -81.58
C TYR A 531 -121.22 6.90 -81.56
N TRP A 532 -120.05 7.03 -80.88
CA TRP A 532 -118.92 7.97 -81.06
C TRP A 532 -119.08 9.32 -80.34
N SER A 533 -118.05 9.94 -79.76
CA SER A 533 -116.62 9.64 -79.62
C SER A 533 -116.00 10.65 -78.65
N LEU A 534 -114.94 10.23 -77.97
CA LEU A 534 -113.71 10.95 -77.57
C LEU A 534 -113.74 12.45 -77.24
N GLY A 535 -113.24 12.73 -76.03
CA GLY A 535 -112.77 14.00 -75.50
C GLY A 535 -112.31 13.79 -74.06
#